data_AF-A0A341B057-F1
#
_entry.id   AF-A0A341B057-F1
#
_cell.length_a   1.000
_cell.length_b   1.000
_cell.length_c   1.000
_cell.angle_alpha   90.00
_cell.angle_beta   90.00
_cell.angle_gamma   90.00
#
_symmetry.space_group_name_H-M   'P 1'
#
loop_
_entity.id
_entity.type
_entity.pdbx_description
1 polymer ?
#
loop_
_entity_poly.entity_id
_entity_poly.type
_entity_poly.pdbx_seq_one_letter_code
_entity_poly.pdbx_strand_id
1 'polypeptide(L)'
;MSYFLSYCKAHGGALLTGYQALRAEGFLCDVTLEAEGSEFPAHRSLLACSSDYFRALFKSHTRESRAPVIHLHVPLRDLFSLGPGEQAWSKRAPMGTARFGHHMAALRGALFAFLGRYEPFSEIERYDPGTDQWTRLRPLLYDRFCYGLAVVDETVLLLGGLKWQDSRQVPTRNVVGYDLDLDRWEDTGCALPWAWSGLQCAVLQLAEGGDEEREGEPGEAPDLVLGLMGQ
;
A
#
# COMPACT_ATOMS: atom_id res chain seq x y z
N MET A 1 -15.82 -11.25 30.25
CA MET A 1 -14.87 -12.20 30.86
C MET A 1 -13.48 -11.65 30.65
N SER A 2 -12.83 -11.19 31.72
CA SER A 2 -11.49 -10.61 31.65
C SER A 2 -10.46 -11.73 31.74
N TYR A 3 -9.65 -11.92 30.69
CA TYR A 3 -8.55 -12.88 30.68
C TYR A 3 -7.42 -12.35 31.59
N PHE A 4 -7.53 -12.58 32.90
CA PHE A 4 -6.42 -12.41 33.83
C PHE A 4 -5.45 -13.58 33.62
N LEU A 5 -4.52 -13.44 32.68
CA LEU A 5 -3.38 -14.34 32.60
C LEU A 5 -2.22 -13.80 33.42
N SER A 6 -1.94 -14.57 34.46
CA SER A 6 -0.84 -14.48 35.41
C SER A 6 0.48 -14.04 34.77
N TYR A 7 1.09 -13.05 35.41
CA TYR A 7 2.41 -12.48 35.13
C TYR A 7 3.52 -13.48 35.48
N CYS A 8 3.60 -14.60 34.74
CA CYS A 8 4.67 -15.58 34.89
C CYS A 8 5.28 -15.88 33.52
N LYS A 9 6.58 -15.55 33.33
CA LYS A 9 7.31 -15.79 32.08
C LYS A 9 7.28 -17.26 31.63
N ALA A 10 7.17 -18.20 32.57
CA ALA A 10 7.06 -19.64 32.27
C ALA A 10 5.71 -20.01 31.61
N HIS A 11 4.65 -19.25 31.89
CA HIS A 11 3.32 -19.52 31.35
C HIS A 11 3.24 -19.27 29.83
N GLY A 12 3.92 -18.24 29.34
CA GLY A 12 3.97 -17.94 27.90
C GLY A 12 4.65 -19.05 27.09
N GLY A 13 5.74 -19.63 27.62
CA GLY A 13 6.43 -20.76 26.99
C GLY A 13 5.55 -22.01 26.91
N ALA A 14 4.92 -22.40 28.02
CA ALA A 14 4.01 -23.55 28.05
C ALA A 14 2.80 -23.39 27.12
N LEU A 15 2.24 -22.18 27.02
CA LEU A 15 1.14 -21.87 26.11
C LEU A 15 1.58 -21.99 24.65
N LEU A 16 2.75 -21.46 24.29
CA LEU A 16 3.29 -21.57 22.93
C LEU A 16 3.57 -23.05 22.56
N THR A 17 4.15 -23.83 23.48
CA THR A 17 4.34 -25.28 23.29
C THR A 17 3.01 -26.00 23.07
N GLY A 18 1.97 -25.64 23.83
CA GLY A 18 0.62 -26.15 23.62
C GLY A 18 0.08 -25.84 22.22
N TYR A 19 0.15 -24.57 21.78
CA TYR A 19 -0.27 -24.18 20.43
C TYR A 19 0.52 -24.88 19.32
N GLN A 20 1.83 -25.14 19.54
CA GLN A 20 2.66 -25.87 18.60
C GLN A 20 2.21 -27.34 18.47
N ALA A 21 1.86 -28.00 19.58
CA ALA A 21 1.31 -29.36 19.55
C ALA A 21 -0.05 -29.40 18.83
N LEU A 22 -0.97 -28.48 19.15
CA LEU A 22 -2.27 -28.38 18.48
C LEU A 22 -2.12 -28.18 16.97
N ARG A 23 -1.15 -27.35 16.55
CA ARG A 23 -0.84 -27.15 15.13
C ARG A 23 -0.32 -28.44 14.48
N ALA A 24 0.57 -29.18 15.13
CA ALA A 24 1.10 -30.44 14.61
C ALA A 24 0.02 -31.51 14.44
N GLU A 25 -1.01 -31.48 15.29
CA GLU A 25 -2.19 -32.34 15.22
C GLU A 25 -3.27 -31.82 14.25
N GLY A 26 -3.11 -30.62 13.68
CA GLY A 26 -4.12 -29.95 12.86
C GLY A 26 -5.38 -29.54 13.63
N PHE A 27 -5.33 -29.55 14.96
CA PHE A 27 -6.49 -29.32 15.82
C PHE A 27 -6.75 -27.82 16.01
N LEU A 28 -8.00 -27.41 15.78
CA LEU A 28 -8.46 -26.01 15.80
C LEU A 28 -7.72 -25.08 14.83
N CYS A 29 -6.97 -25.61 13.85
CA CYS A 29 -6.38 -24.82 12.80
C CYS A 29 -7.49 -24.32 11.86
N ASP A 30 -7.84 -23.04 12.00
CA ASP A 30 -8.92 -22.34 11.30
C ASP A 30 -8.42 -21.49 10.13
N VAL A 31 -7.13 -21.60 9.80
CA VAL A 31 -6.51 -21.00 8.63
C VAL A 31 -5.27 -21.78 8.19
N THR A 32 -5.05 -21.85 6.89
CA THR A 32 -3.78 -22.32 6.30
C THR A 32 -3.07 -21.13 5.69
N LEU A 33 -1.80 -20.91 6.06
CA LEU A 33 -0.95 -19.94 5.39
C LEU A 33 -0.22 -20.66 4.25
N GLU A 34 -0.29 -20.13 3.05
CA GLU A 34 0.45 -20.64 1.90
C GLU A 34 1.56 -19.65 1.54
N ALA A 35 2.81 -20.10 1.53
CA ALA A 35 3.95 -19.30 1.10
C ALA A 35 4.83 -20.13 0.18
N GLU A 36 5.11 -19.63 -1.03
CA GLU A 36 5.97 -20.31 -2.02
C GLU A 36 5.57 -21.77 -2.29
N GLY A 37 4.25 -22.06 -2.29
CA GLY A 37 3.71 -23.40 -2.50
C GLY A 37 3.79 -24.34 -1.29
N SER A 38 4.27 -23.85 -0.14
CA SER A 38 4.25 -24.58 1.13
C SER A 38 3.05 -24.17 1.98
N GLU A 39 2.34 -25.16 2.52
CA GLU A 39 1.17 -24.95 3.38
C GLU A 39 1.50 -25.08 4.86
N PHE A 40 0.96 -24.15 5.65
CA PHE A 40 1.21 -24.02 7.08
C PHE A 40 -0.12 -23.85 7.82
N PRO A 41 -0.71 -24.92 8.38
CA PRO A 41 -1.91 -24.80 9.22
C PRO A 41 -1.60 -23.93 10.45
N ALA A 42 -2.52 -23.05 10.82
CA ALA A 42 -2.32 -22.09 11.90
C ALA A 42 -3.65 -21.71 12.55
N HIS A 43 -3.55 -20.97 13.68
CA HIS A 43 -4.68 -20.47 14.44
C HIS A 43 -4.79 -18.95 14.22
N ARG A 44 -5.93 -18.47 13.69
CA ARG A 44 -6.18 -17.04 13.44
C ARG A 44 -6.02 -16.21 14.71
N SER A 45 -6.47 -16.74 15.84
CA SER A 45 -6.35 -16.08 17.15
C SER A 45 -4.88 -15.84 17.56
N LEU A 46 -4.03 -16.86 17.40
CA LEU A 46 -2.59 -16.76 17.72
C LEU A 46 -1.88 -15.79 16.78
N LEU A 47 -2.17 -15.86 15.48
CA LEU A 47 -1.65 -14.95 14.47
C LEU A 47 -2.08 -13.49 14.73
N ALA A 48 -3.36 -13.25 15.04
CA ALA A 48 -3.90 -11.92 15.37
C ALA A 48 -3.31 -11.32 16.66
N CYS A 49 -2.91 -12.17 17.61
CA CYS A 49 -2.27 -11.72 18.84
C CYS A 49 -0.80 -11.37 18.62
N SER A 50 -0.13 -12.08 17.71
CA SER A 50 1.32 -12.01 17.52
C SER A 50 1.74 -11.09 16.37
N SER A 51 0.80 -10.66 15.52
CA SER A 51 1.08 -9.83 14.34
C SER A 51 -0.05 -8.86 14.06
N ASP A 52 0.28 -7.56 13.97
CA ASP A 52 -0.69 -6.53 13.62
C ASP A 52 -1.18 -6.65 12.16
N TYR A 53 -0.39 -7.27 11.27
CA TYR A 53 -0.84 -7.62 9.90
C TYR A 53 -2.02 -8.59 9.96
N PHE A 54 -1.84 -9.74 10.61
CA PHE A 54 -2.90 -10.73 10.73
C PHE A 54 -4.09 -10.20 11.53
N ARG A 55 -3.83 -9.41 12.58
CA ARG A 55 -4.87 -8.73 13.34
C ARG A 55 -5.73 -7.83 12.45
N ALA A 56 -5.12 -7.02 11.60
CA ALA A 56 -5.85 -6.16 10.67
C ALA A 56 -6.56 -6.98 9.57
N LEU A 57 -5.87 -7.98 9.03
CA LEU A 57 -6.40 -8.87 7.99
C LEU A 57 -7.68 -9.57 8.44
N PHE A 58 -7.68 -10.16 9.64
CA PHE A 58 -8.84 -10.87 10.18
C PHE A 58 -9.96 -9.96 10.68
N LYS A 59 -9.65 -8.70 11.01
CA LYS A 59 -10.68 -7.69 11.37
C LYS A 59 -11.35 -7.07 10.14
N SER A 60 -10.70 -7.09 8.99
CA SER A 60 -11.24 -6.50 7.76
C SER A 60 -12.48 -7.29 7.29
N HIS A 61 -13.43 -6.65 6.62
CA HIS A 61 -14.59 -7.36 6.01
C HIS A 61 -14.28 -7.87 4.60
N THR A 62 -13.00 -8.05 4.28
CA THR A 62 -12.56 -8.44 2.95
C THR A 62 -12.77 -9.93 2.72
N ARG A 63 -12.85 -10.37 1.46
CA ARG A 63 -12.93 -11.79 1.11
C ARG A 63 -11.78 -12.61 1.71
N GLU A 64 -10.60 -12.01 1.82
CA GLU A 64 -9.38 -12.61 2.38
C GLU A 64 -9.48 -12.86 3.89
N SER A 65 -10.16 -11.97 4.63
CA SER A 65 -10.38 -12.12 6.08
C SER A 65 -11.13 -13.38 6.49
N ARG A 66 -11.93 -13.95 5.58
CA ARG A 66 -12.74 -15.17 5.77
C ARG A 66 -12.21 -16.36 4.97
N ALA A 67 -11.12 -16.17 4.22
CA ALA A 67 -10.57 -17.23 3.41
C ALA A 67 -9.99 -18.35 4.32
N PRO A 68 -10.20 -19.62 3.95
CA PRO A 68 -9.59 -20.76 4.66
C PRO A 68 -8.08 -20.83 4.40
N VAL A 69 -7.63 -20.31 3.26
CA VAL A 69 -6.22 -20.21 2.88
C VAL A 69 -5.85 -18.74 2.69
N ILE A 70 -4.72 -18.32 3.29
CA ILE A 70 -4.14 -17.00 3.13
C ILE A 70 -2.82 -17.16 2.39
N HIS A 71 -2.74 -16.57 1.20
CA HIS A 71 -1.52 -16.55 0.41
C HIS A 71 -0.61 -15.45 0.96
N LEU A 72 0.45 -15.86 1.64
CA LEU A 72 1.50 -14.97 2.08
C LEU A 72 2.34 -14.59 0.88
N HIS A 73 2.27 -13.31 0.53
CA HIS A 73 3.15 -12.74 -0.47
C HIS A 73 4.52 -12.58 0.18
N VAL A 74 5.49 -13.36 -0.28
CA VAL A 74 6.87 -13.16 0.11
C VAL A 74 7.30 -11.81 -0.48
N PRO A 75 7.72 -10.83 0.35
CA PRO A 75 8.16 -9.55 -0.18
C PRO A 75 9.34 -9.83 -1.12
N LEU A 76 9.20 -9.41 -2.36
CA LEU A 76 10.23 -9.61 -3.37
C LEU A 76 11.11 -8.36 -3.41
N ARG A 77 12.40 -8.60 -3.61
CA ARG A 77 13.37 -7.56 -3.97
C ARG A 77 13.80 -7.66 -5.43
N ASP A 78 13.52 -8.78 -6.08
CA ASP A 78 14.04 -9.08 -7.40
C ASP A 78 13.40 -8.19 -8.47
N LEU A 79 14.25 -7.58 -9.29
CA LEU A 79 13.85 -6.87 -10.50
C LEU A 79 14.20 -7.74 -11.72
N PHE A 80 13.28 -7.80 -12.68
CA PHE A 80 13.50 -8.45 -13.96
C PHE A 80 13.23 -7.46 -15.10
N SER A 81 14.00 -7.58 -16.17
CA SER A 81 13.81 -6.80 -17.40
C SER A 81 13.56 -7.73 -18.58
N LEU A 82 12.77 -7.26 -19.54
CA LEU A 82 12.55 -7.90 -20.83
C LEU A 82 12.72 -6.85 -21.93
N GLY A 83 13.69 -7.07 -22.81
CA GLY A 83 13.92 -6.21 -23.97
C GLY A 83 12.92 -6.45 -25.10
N PRO A 84 12.73 -5.48 -26.01
CA PRO A 84 11.91 -5.69 -27.21
C PRO A 84 12.43 -6.87 -28.05
N GLY A 85 11.59 -7.87 -28.28
CA GLY A 85 11.94 -9.07 -29.06
C GLY A 85 12.65 -10.17 -28.28
N GLU A 86 12.97 -9.97 -27.01
CA GLU A 86 13.45 -11.04 -26.13
C GLU A 86 12.29 -11.97 -25.75
N GLN A 87 12.60 -13.26 -25.55
CA GLN A 87 11.63 -14.25 -25.07
C GLN A 87 11.91 -14.75 -23.64
N ALA A 88 12.94 -14.20 -22.99
CA ALA A 88 13.34 -14.60 -21.66
C ALA A 88 13.61 -13.37 -20.78
N TRP A 89 13.10 -13.42 -19.55
CA TRP A 89 13.35 -12.39 -18.54
C TRP A 89 14.80 -12.46 -18.06
N SER A 90 15.44 -11.30 -17.96
CA SER A 90 16.78 -11.17 -17.39
C SER A 90 16.70 -10.60 -15.98
N LYS A 91 17.40 -11.22 -15.03
CA LYS A 91 17.48 -10.73 -13.66
C LYS A 91 18.37 -9.48 -13.60
N ARG A 92 17.91 -8.46 -12.87
CA ARG A 92 18.61 -7.19 -12.62
C ARG A 92 18.97 -7.07 -11.14
N ALA A 93 19.70 -6.02 -10.78
CA ALA A 93 20.02 -5.78 -9.37
C ALA A 93 18.75 -5.71 -8.52
N PRO A 94 18.70 -6.43 -7.39
CA PRO A 94 17.55 -6.42 -6.52
C PRO A 94 17.47 -5.11 -5.72
N MET A 95 16.25 -4.69 -5.37
CA MET A 95 16.01 -3.63 -4.41
C MET A 95 16.73 -3.91 -3.09
N GLY A 96 17.11 -2.83 -2.38
CA GLY A 96 17.67 -2.95 -1.03
C GLY A 96 16.61 -3.37 -0.01
N THR A 97 15.35 -3.06 -0.25
CA THR A 97 14.22 -3.43 0.62
C THR A 97 13.23 -4.31 -0.12
N ALA A 98 12.99 -5.51 0.43
CA ALA A 98 11.95 -6.39 -0.05
C ALA A 98 10.56 -5.81 0.28
N ARG A 99 9.65 -5.77 -0.70
CA ARG A 99 8.37 -5.06 -0.59
C ARG A 99 7.27 -5.72 -1.41
N PHE A 100 6.01 -5.58 -0.99
CA PHE A 100 4.82 -5.89 -1.81
C PHE A 100 3.78 -4.78 -1.68
N GLY A 101 2.87 -4.66 -2.65
CA GLY A 101 1.86 -3.57 -2.64
C GLY A 101 2.46 -2.16 -2.73
N HIS A 102 3.67 -2.05 -3.24
CA HIS A 102 4.33 -0.80 -3.61
C HIS A 102 3.84 -0.34 -4.98
N HIS A 103 4.07 0.93 -5.30
CA HIS A 103 3.87 1.44 -6.67
C HIS A 103 5.20 1.77 -7.30
N MET A 104 5.27 1.64 -8.63
CA MET A 104 6.46 1.97 -9.40
C MET A 104 6.15 3.03 -10.45
N ALA A 105 7.11 3.90 -10.73
CA ALA A 105 7.03 4.88 -11.81
C ALA A 105 8.35 4.99 -12.55
N ALA A 106 8.28 5.17 -13.87
CA ALA A 106 9.44 5.49 -14.70
C ALA A 106 9.51 7.01 -14.90
N LEU A 107 10.61 7.62 -14.46
CA LEU A 107 10.81 9.07 -14.40
C LEU A 107 12.27 9.39 -14.69
N ARG A 108 12.53 10.38 -15.56
CA ARG A 108 13.90 10.82 -15.91
C ARG A 108 14.87 9.67 -16.27
N GLY A 109 14.37 8.66 -16.98
CA GLY A 109 15.17 7.50 -17.41
C GLY A 109 15.51 6.50 -16.29
N ALA A 110 14.96 6.68 -15.09
CA ALA A 110 15.12 5.78 -13.95
C ALA A 110 13.79 5.17 -13.53
N LEU A 111 13.84 4.08 -12.76
CA LEU A 111 12.68 3.43 -12.20
C LEU A 111 12.63 3.71 -10.70
N PHE A 112 11.48 4.13 -10.19
CA PHE A 112 11.29 4.44 -8.79
C PHE A 112 10.33 3.44 -8.18
N ALA A 113 10.67 2.91 -7.01
CA ALA A 113 9.79 2.09 -6.19
C ALA A 113 9.39 2.90 -4.95
N PHE A 114 8.10 3.21 -4.83
CA PHE A 114 7.55 3.97 -3.71
C PHE A 114 6.91 3.03 -2.71
N LEU A 115 7.29 3.16 -1.44
CA LEU A 115 6.67 2.57 -0.26
C LEU A 115 6.37 1.06 -0.43
N GLY A 116 5.36 0.55 0.26
CA GLY A 116 4.95 -0.85 0.20
C GLY A 116 4.41 -1.32 1.54
N ARG A 117 4.08 -2.62 1.61
CA ARG A 117 3.65 -3.31 2.81
C ARG A 117 4.80 -4.17 3.33
N TYR A 118 5.36 -3.79 4.46
CA TYR A 118 6.06 -4.54 5.53
C TYR A 118 6.89 -3.50 6.30
N GLU A 119 7.07 -3.67 7.61
CA GLU A 119 7.80 -2.67 8.40
C GLU A 119 9.29 -2.63 8.03
N PRO A 120 9.89 -1.44 7.84
CA PRO A 120 9.26 -0.11 7.81
C PRO A 120 8.65 0.24 6.43
N PHE A 121 7.39 0.69 6.44
CA PHE A 121 6.52 1.03 5.29
C PHE A 121 6.95 2.27 4.46
N SER A 122 8.16 2.76 4.65
CA SER A 122 8.51 4.15 4.35
C SER A 122 9.56 4.34 3.27
N GLU A 123 10.35 3.30 2.97
CA GLU A 123 11.48 3.40 2.06
C GLU A 123 11.01 3.60 0.63
N ILE A 124 11.68 4.47 -0.10
CA ILE A 124 11.56 4.58 -1.55
C ILE A 124 12.95 4.45 -2.17
N GLU A 125 13.02 3.82 -3.33
CA GLU A 125 14.30 3.51 -3.98
C GLU A 125 14.23 3.88 -5.46
N ARG A 126 15.34 4.37 -6.00
CA ARG A 126 15.51 4.64 -7.43
C ARG A 126 16.52 3.66 -8.03
N TYR A 127 16.12 3.02 -9.10
CA TYR A 127 16.95 2.16 -9.92
C TYR A 127 17.45 2.89 -11.16
N ASP A 128 18.77 2.88 -11.33
CA ASP A 128 19.44 3.34 -12.53
C ASP A 128 19.77 2.15 -13.44
N PRO A 129 19.16 2.06 -14.64
CA PRO A 129 19.41 0.95 -15.56
C PRO A 129 20.82 0.96 -16.17
N GLY A 130 21.50 2.12 -16.21
CA GLY A 130 22.86 2.25 -16.73
C GLY A 130 23.92 1.70 -15.79
N THR A 131 23.71 1.84 -14.48
CA THR A 131 24.61 1.31 -13.45
C THR A 131 24.13 0.00 -12.82
N ASP A 132 22.92 -0.46 -13.17
CA ASP A 132 22.23 -1.62 -12.58
C ASP A 132 22.24 -1.55 -11.05
N GLN A 133 21.85 -0.40 -10.49
CA GLN A 133 21.93 -0.16 -9.05
C GLN A 133 20.71 0.56 -8.51
N TRP A 134 20.31 0.17 -7.30
CA TRP A 134 19.29 0.86 -6.51
C TRP A 134 19.94 1.83 -5.53
N THR A 135 19.38 3.03 -5.44
CA THR A 135 19.75 4.07 -4.47
C THR A 135 18.54 4.39 -3.60
N ARG A 136 18.71 4.38 -2.28
CA ARG A 136 17.67 4.82 -1.35
C ARG A 136 17.48 6.33 -1.43
N LEU A 137 16.24 6.77 -1.35
CA LEU A 137 15.84 8.17 -1.34
C LEU A 137 15.12 8.49 -0.02
N ARG A 138 14.73 9.76 0.18
CA ARG A 138 14.06 10.16 1.43
C ARG A 138 12.77 9.37 1.68
N PRO A 139 12.66 8.66 2.82
CA PRO A 139 11.48 7.87 3.12
C PRO A 139 10.30 8.74 3.55
N LEU A 140 9.07 8.24 3.32
CA LEU A 140 7.86 8.80 3.92
C LEU A 140 7.51 8.00 5.18
N LEU A 141 8.04 8.44 6.31
CA LEU A 141 7.98 7.68 7.57
C LEU A 141 6.53 7.44 8.02
N TYR A 142 6.18 6.15 8.21
CA TYR A 142 4.93 5.67 8.80
C TYR A 142 3.63 6.13 8.14
N ASP A 143 3.69 6.71 6.94
CA ASP A 143 2.54 7.47 6.46
C ASP A 143 1.53 6.60 5.72
N ARG A 144 1.85 5.88 4.63
CA ARG A 144 0.79 5.42 3.72
C ARG A 144 0.96 4.02 3.11
N PHE A 145 -0.12 3.24 3.14
CA PHE A 145 -0.31 2.03 2.35
C PHE A 145 -1.71 2.03 1.69
N CYS A 146 -1.95 1.15 0.71
CA CYS A 146 -3.18 1.15 -0.12
C CYS A 146 -3.45 2.51 -0.82
N TYR A 147 -2.43 3.26 -1.20
CA TYR A 147 -2.61 4.57 -1.80
C TYR A 147 -2.74 4.53 -3.32
N GLY A 148 -3.21 5.61 -3.93
CA GLY A 148 -3.02 5.86 -5.36
C GLY A 148 -1.71 6.60 -5.63
N LEU A 149 -1.07 6.29 -6.77
CA LEU A 149 0.14 6.97 -7.26
C LEU A 149 -0.17 7.62 -8.61
N ALA A 150 0.09 8.91 -8.74
CA ALA A 150 0.04 9.62 -10.02
C ALA A 150 1.34 10.40 -10.23
N VAL A 151 1.71 10.65 -11.48
CA VAL A 151 2.88 11.45 -11.84
C VAL A 151 2.40 12.58 -12.73
N VAL A 152 2.58 13.82 -12.28
CA VAL A 152 2.14 15.03 -12.98
C VAL A 152 3.30 16.01 -13.00
N ASP A 153 3.70 16.46 -14.19
CA ASP A 153 4.79 17.42 -14.38
C ASP A 153 6.05 17.09 -13.54
N GLU A 154 6.53 15.84 -13.64
CA GLU A 154 7.67 15.32 -12.90
C GLU A 154 7.52 15.27 -11.37
N THR A 155 6.36 15.63 -10.83
CA THR A 155 6.02 15.51 -9.41
C THR A 155 5.25 14.22 -9.18
N VAL A 156 5.68 13.43 -8.20
CA VAL A 156 4.99 12.20 -7.82
C VAL A 156 3.96 12.52 -6.75
N LEU A 157 2.70 12.19 -7.01
CA LEU A 157 1.58 12.42 -6.11
C LEU A 157 1.08 11.12 -5.50
N LEU A 158 0.91 11.17 -4.19
CA LEU A 158 0.42 10.10 -3.35
C LEU A 158 -0.98 10.47 -2.86
N LEU A 159 -2.01 9.76 -3.36
CA LEU A 159 -3.43 10.09 -3.21
C LEU A 159 -4.18 9.16 -2.23
N GLY A 160 -4.71 9.70 -1.11
CA GLY A 160 -5.56 8.94 -0.18
C GLY A 160 -4.85 7.83 0.62
N GLY A 161 -5.43 6.63 0.70
CA GLY A 161 -4.83 5.46 1.36
C GLY A 161 -5.13 5.36 2.86
N LEU A 162 -4.35 4.52 3.53
CA LEU A 162 -4.44 4.24 4.96
C LEU A 162 -3.12 4.64 5.62
N LYS A 163 -3.22 5.29 6.78
CA LYS A 163 -2.08 5.69 7.62
C LYS A 163 -2.05 4.94 8.94
N TRP A 164 -0.87 4.85 9.54
CA TRP A 164 -0.75 4.37 10.91
C TRP A 164 -0.73 5.55 11.88
N GLN A 165 -1.71 5.62 12.77
CA GLN A 165 -1.82 6.67 13.79
C GLN A 165 -2.30 6.01 15.09
N ASP A 166 -1.61 6.28 16.19
CA ASP A 166 -1.93 5.75 17.52
C ASP A 166 -2.15 4.22 17.54
N SER A 167 -1.26 3.48 16.88
CA SER A 167 -1.34 2.03 16.74
C SER A 167 -2.60 1.52 16.02
N ARG A 168 -3.20 2.35 15.17
CA ARG A 168 -4.40 2.03 14.39
C ARG A 168 -4.25 2.44 12.94
N GLN A 169 -4.93 1.70 12.07
CA GLN A 169 -5.08 2.07 10.66
C GLN A 169 -6.18 3.12 10.53
N VAL A 170 -5.87 4.25 9.93
CA VAL A 170 -6.79 5.38 9.76
C VAL A 170 -6.82 5.78 8.28
N PRO A 171 -8.00 5.85 7.64
CA PRO A 171 -8.09 6.29 6.26
C PRO A 171 -7.80 7.79 6.16
N THR A 172 -7.09 8.20 5.12
CA THR A 172 -6.69 9.60 4.89
C THR A 172 -7.22 10.11 3.56
N ARG A 173 -7.43 11.43 3.49
CA ARG A 173 -7.80 12.15 2.28
C ARG A 173 -6.64 12.92 1.66
N ASN A 174 -5.58 13.15 2.44
CA ASN A 174 -4.47 14.02 2.05
C ASN A 174 -3.78 13.51 0.79
N VAL A 175 -3.27 14.48 0.03
CA VAL A 175 -2.39 14.28 -1.10
C VAL A 175 -1.01 14.81 -0.73
N VAL A 176 0.00 13.96 -0.84
CA VAL A 176 1.40 14.36 -0.60
C VAL A 176 2.19 14.24 -1.90
N GLY A 177 3.05 15.22 -2.16
CA GLY A 177 3.93 15.27 -3.31
C GLY A 177 5.34 14.84 -2.94
N TYR A 178 6.05 14.24 -3.89
CA TYR A 178 7.49 14.02 -3.80
C TYR A 178 8.22 14.92 -4.80
N ASP A 179 9.05 15.80 -4.28
CA ASP A 179 9.98 16.60 -5.06
C ASP A 179 11.26 15.77 -5.30
N LEU A 180 11.49 15.41 -6.56
CA LEU A 180 12.64 14.62 -6.99
C LEU A 180 13.95 15.40 -6.94
N ASP A 181 13.91 16.72 -7.12
CA ASP A 181 15.09 17.58 -7.15
C ASP A 181 15.59 17.88 -5.73
N LEU A 182 14.67 18.02 -4.78
CA LEU A 182 14.97 18.30 -3.38
C LEU A 182 15.00 17.05 -2.49
N ASP A 183 14.68 15.87 -3.04
CA ASP A 183 14.59 14.61 -2.31
C ASP A 183 13.72 14.77 -1.05
N ARG A 184 12.50 15.30 -1.23
CA ARG A 184 11.62 15.70 -0.12
C ARG A 184 10.13 15.46 -0.38
N TRP A 185 9.45 15.07 0.69
CA TRP A 185 7.99 14.98 0.75
C TRP A 185 7.37 16.31 1.16
N GLU A 186 6.31 16.71 0.47
CA GLU A 186 5.56 17.94 0.73
C GLU A 186 4.07 17.65 0.84
N ASP A 187 3.39 18.30 1.78
CA ASP A 187 1.93 18.31 1.79
C ASP A 187 1.46 19.30 0.71
N THR A 188 0.66 18.82 -0.23
CA THR A 188 0.14 19.66 -1.31
C THR A 188 -0.95 20.61 -0.84
N GLY A 189 -1.48 20.43 0.37
CA GLY A 189 -2.68 21.12 0.85
C GLY A 189 -3.98 20.63 0.19
N CYS A 190 -3.89 19.75 -0.81
CA CYS A 190 -5.03 19.16 -1.49
C CYS A 190 -5.54 17.93 -0.73
N ALA A 191 -6.85 17.71 -0.78
CA ALA A 191 -7.50 16.54 -0.21
C ALA A 191 -8.51 15.94 -1.18
N LEU A 192 -8.51 14.61 -1.27
CA LEU A 192 -9.55 13.87 -1.98
C LEU A 192 -10.93 14.14 -1.37
N PRO A 193 -12.02 14.04 -2.13
CA PRO A 193 -13.38 14.20 -1.60
C PRO A 193 -13.75 13.14 -0.54
N TRP A 194 -13.21 11.93 -0.66
CA TRP A 194 -13.38 10.84 0.31
C TRP A 194 -12.07 10.14 0.62
N ALA A 195 -12.02 9.44 1.75
CA ALA A 195 -10.84 8.73 2.23
C ALA A 195 -10.71 7.35 1.55
N TRP A 196 -10.46 7.37 0.25
CA TRP A 196 -10.35 6.17 -0.57
C TRP A 196 -9.04 5.43 -0.35
N SER A 197 -9.07 4.11 -0.52
CA SER A 197 -7.89 3.23 -0.46
C SER A 197 -7.97 2.17 -1.56
N GLY A 198 -6.82 1.70 -2.04
CA GLY A 198 -6.72 0.74 -3.15
C GLY A 198 -6.91 1.38 -4.53
N LEU A 199 -6.59 2.67 -4.65
CA LEU A 199 -6.78 3.43 -5.89
C LEU A 199 -5.79 2.98 -6.97
N GLN A 200 -6.30 2.86 -8.19
CA GLN A 200 -5.51 2.88 -9.42
C GLN A 200 -5.70 4.25 -10.06
N CYS A 201 -4.61 4.87 -10.50
CA CYS A 201 -4.65 6.25 -11.00
C CYS A 201 -4.08 6.31 -12.41
N ALA A 202 -4.64 7.22 -13.21
CA ALA A 202 -4.14 7.61 -14.51
C ALA A 202 -4.18 9.13 -14.60
N VAL A 203 -3.30 9.70 -15.40
CA VAL A 203 -3.20 11.15 -15.61
C VAL A 203 -3.60 11.45 -17.05
N LEU A 204 -4.49 12.42 -17.23
CA LEU A 204 -4.94 12.91 -18.53
C LEU A 204 -4.78 14.44 -18.55
N GLN A 205 -4.01 14.94 -19.52
CA GLN A 205 -3.95 16.37 -19.78
C GLN A 205 -5.24 16.81 -20.46
N LEU A 206 -5.94 17.78 -19.87
CA LEU A 206 -7.06 18.44 -20.51
C LEU A 206 -6.52 19.62 -21.33
N ALA A 207 -7.10 19.86 -22.50
CA ALA A 207 -6.88 21.12 -23.21
C ALA A 207 -7.31 22.25 -22.26
N GLU A 208 -6.47 23.26 -22.09
CA GLU A 208 -6.91 24.50 -21.47
C GLU A 208 -8.17 24.93 -22.23
N GLY A 209 -9.28 25.07 -21.52
CA GLY A 209 -10.47 25.66 -22.11
C GLY A 209 -10.03 26.99 -22.67
N GLY A 210 -10.02 27.13 -24.00
CA GLY A 210 -9.73 28.41 -24.60
C GLY A 210 -10.63 29.43 -23.93
N ASP A 211 -10.02 30.43 -23.32
CA ASP A 211 -10.74 31.64 -22.93
C ASP A 211 -11.38 32.18 -24.21
N GLU A 212 -12.64 31.80 -24.44
CA GLU A 212 -13.52 32.61 -25.26
C GLU A 212 -13.69 33.91 -24.47
N GLU A 213 -12.81 34.87 -24.73
CA GLU A 213 -13.10 36.29 -24.57
C GLU A 213 -14.37 36.59 -25.38
N ARG A 214 -15.53 36.37 -24.76
CA ARG A 214 -16.78 36.98 -25.17
C ARG A 214 -16.75 38.42 -24.68
N GLU A 215 -16.15 39.28 -25.48
CA GLU A 215 -16.56 40.69 -25.51
C GLU A 215 -18.05 40.73 -25.92
N GLY A 216 -18.93 41.21 -25.02
CA GLY A 216 -20.32 41.53 -25.40
C GLY A 216 -21.38 41.40 -24.31
N GLU A 217 -21.44 42.43 -23.45
CA GLU A 217 -22.61 42.94 -22.69
C GLU A 217 -23.25 42.14 -21.52
N PRO A 218 -23.81 42.88 -20.51
CA PRO A 218 -24.22 42.33 -19.22
C PRO A 218 -25.71 42.01 -19.16
N GLY A 219 -26.08 40.84 -18.66
CA GLY A 219 -27.48 40.56 -18.34
C GLY A 219 -27.73 39.11 -17.97
N GLU A 220 -28.37 38.95 -16.81
CA GLU A 220 -29.05 37.74 -16.30
C GLU A 220 -28.17 36.61 -15.73
N ALA A 221 -28.22 36.51 -14.40
CA ALA A 221 -27.84 35.33 -13.64
C ALA A 221 -28.84 34.19 -13.92
N PRO A 222 -28.37 32.94 -14.11
CA PRO A 222 -29.28 31.80 -14.11
C PRO A 222 -29.33 31.13 -12.72
N ASP A 223 -30.57 31.01 -12.23
CA ASP A 223 -30.97 30.13 -11.12
C ASP A 223 -30.63 28.66 -11.44
N LEU A 224 -29.97 27.98 -10.50
CA LEU A 224 -29.79 26.52 -10.54
C LEU A 224 -30.83 25.84 -9.64
N VAL A 225 -31.92 25.40 -10.28
CA VAL A 225 -32.92 24.51 -9.69
C VAL A 225 -32.37 23.08 -9.66
N LEU A 226 -32.12 22.56 -8.46
CA LEU A 226 -31.83 21.14 -8.21
C LEU A 226 -33.13 20.33 -8.27
N GLY A 227 -33.34 19.62 -9.37
CA GLY A 227 -34.38 18.58 -9.49
C GLY A 227 -33.87 17.23 -8.99
N LEU A 228 -34.18 16.88 -7.74
CA LEU A 228 -34.18 15.50 -7.26
C LEU A 228 -35.43 14.79 -7.81
N MET A 229 -35.27 13.65 -8.47
CA MET A 229 -36.33 12.64 -8.54
C MET A 229 -35.73 11.26 -8.31
N GLY A 230 -36.19 10.62 -7.23
CA GLY A 230 -36.11 9.18 -7.05
C GLY A 230 -37.30 8.49 -7.69
N GLN A 231 -37.09 7.24 -8.05
CA GLN A 231 -37.91 6.09 -7.65
C GLN A 231 -36.96 4.94 -7.34
#